data_AF-V5YN27-F1
#
_entry.id   AF-V5YN27-F1
#
_cell.length_a   1.000
_cell.length_b   1.000
_cell.length_c   1.000
_cell.angle_alpha   90.00
_cell.angle_beta   90.00
_cell.angle_gamma   90.00
#
_symmetry.space_group_name_H-M   'P 1'
#
loop_
_entity.id
_entity.type
_entity.pdbx_description
1 polymer ?
#
loop_
_entity_poly.entity_id
_entity_poly.type
_entity_poly.pdbx_seq_one_letter_code
_entity_poly.pdbx_strand_id
1 'polypeptide(L)'
;MNDFRPKTEPALSIYDALTAEIRKRRGKTFEEWSANERNAVLNTAIMQAQKLGLRAPTPAEVERAEQLAVGHSDYAAKWAGGVADIMRKGGKQ
;
A
#
# COMPACT_ATOMS: atom_id res chain seq x y z
N MET A 1 -12.18 6.85 15.98
CA MET A 1 -11.31 7.69 15.13
C MET A 1 -10.28 6.77 14.49
N ASN A 2 -10.01 6.93 13.20
CA ASN A 2 -9.04 6.10 12.48
C ASN A 2 -7.74 6.91 12.41
N ASP A 3 -7.09 7.13 13.56
CA ASP A 3 -6.02 8.11 13.78
C ASP A 3 -4.83 7.96 12.81
N PHE A 4 -4.63 6.76 12.24
CA PHE A 4 -3.55 6.48 11.30
C PHE A 4 -3.94 6.63 9.82
N ARG A 5 -5.20 6.96 9.48
CA ARG A 5 -5.62 7.07 8.07
C ARG A 5 -4.88 8.23 7.38
N PRO A 6 -4.13 7.97 6.30
CA PRO A 6 -3.50 9.04 5.51
C PRO A 6 -4.54 10.00 4.95
N LYS A 7 -4.19 11.28 4.79
CA LYS A 7 -5.08 12.32 4.26
C LYS A 7 -4.69 12.82 2.87
N THR A 8 -3.62 12.27 2.29
CA THR A 8 -3.06 12.73 1.01
C THR A 8 -2.89 11.59 0.03
N GLU A 9 -3.12 11.87 -1.25
CA GLU A 9 -2.83 10.95 -2.34
C GLU A 9 -1.31 10.87 -2.60
N PRO A 10 -0.78 9.70 -3.00
CA PRO A 10 -1.48 8.44 -3.28
C PRO A 10 -1.73 7.55 -2.04
N ALA A 11 -1.21 7.92 -0.87
CA ALA A 11 -1.24 7.09 0.34
C ALA A 11 -2.68 6.80 0.83
N LEU A 12 -3.59 7.76 0.71
CA LEU A 12 -4.99 7.61 1.10
C LEU A 12 -5.69 6.52 0.27
N SER A 13 -5.64 6.60 -1.05
CA SER A 13 -6.20 5.56 -1.93
C SER A 13 -5.61 4.17 -1.69
N ILE A 14 -4.29 4.08 -1.49
CA ILE A 14 -3.61 2.81 -1.18
C ILE A 14 -4.11 2.26 0.16
N TYR A 15 -4.26 3.11 1.18
CA TYR A 15 -4.77 2.72 2.48
C TYR A 15 -6.20 2.19 2.42
N ASP A 16 -7.09 2.86 1.69
CA ASP A 16 -8.48 2.42 1.57
C ASP A 16 -8.59 1.07 0.82
N ALA A 17 -7.80 0.87 -0.24
CA ALA A 17 -7.74 -0.41 -0.96
C ALA A 17 -7.21 -1.56 -0.08
N LEU A 18 -6.12 -1.32 0.65
CA LEU A 18 -5.57 -2.29 1.60
C LEU A 18 -6.57 -2.62 2.71
N THR A 19 -7.23 -1.60 3.28
CA THR A 19 -8.24 -1.79 4.33
C THR A 19 -9.43 -2.62 3.83
N ALA A 20 -9.83 -2.44 2.56
CA ALA A 20 -10.86 -3.26 1.94
C ALA A 20 -10.45 -4.74 1.81
N GLU A 21 -9.19 -5.02 1.48
CA GLU A 21 -8.67 -6.40 1.42
C GLU A 21 -8.47 -7.02 2.80
N ILE A 22 -7.99 -6.26 3.79
CA ILE A 22 -7.83 -6.73 5.18
C ILE A 22 -9.17 -7.26 5.73
N ARG A 23 -10.29 -6.62 5.37
CA ARG A 23 -11.64 -7.07 5.77
C ARG A 23 -12.01 -8.44 5.18
N LYS A 24 -11.34 -8.88 4.11
CA LYS A 24 -11.55 -10.17 3.43
C LYS A 24 -10.59 -11.27 3.90
N ARG A 25 -9.77 -11.03 4.94
CA ARG A 25 -8.83 -12.04 5.49
C ARG A 25 -9.53 -13.28 6.06
N ARG A 26 -10.78 -13.14 6.54
CA ARG A 26 -11.52 -14.26 7.17
C ARG A 26 -11.66 -15.42 6.18
N GLY A 27 -11.22 -16.60 6.59
CA GLY A 27 -11.34 -17.84 5.81
C GLY A 27 -10.25 -18.07 4.76
N LYS A 28 -9.20 -17.22 4.70
CA LYS A 28 -8.04 -17.41 3.83
C LYS A 28 -6.79 -17.81 4.62
N THR A 29 -5.89 -18.57 4.01
CA THR A 29 -4.57 -18.84 4.59
C THR A 29 -3.70 -17.57 4.60
N PHE A 30 -2.63 -17.58 5.40
CA PHE A 30 -1.69 -16.45 5.49
C PHE A 30 -1.12 -16.02 4.14
N GLU A 31 -0.67 -17.01 3.37
CA GLU A 31 -0.08 -16.81 2.05
C GLU A 31 -1.08 -16.22 1.07
N GLU A 32 -2.32 -16.72 1.07
CA GLU A 32 -3.38 -16.22 0.19
C GLU A 32 -3.79 -14.78 0.52
N TRP A 33 -3.97 -14.43 1.79
CA TRP A 33 -4.36 -13.06 2.11
C TRP A 33 -3.21 -12.07 1.92
N SER A 34 -1.96 -12.46 2.22
CA SER A 34 -0.79 -11.59 2.02
C SER A 34 -0.57 -11.30 0.53
N ALA A 35 -0.70 -12.31 -0.34
CA ALA A 35 -0.61 -12.11 -1.80
C ALA A 35 -1.73 -11.19 -2.32
N ASN A 36 -2.97 -11.34 -1.84
CA ASN A 36 -4.08 -10.48 -2.23
C ASN A 36 -3.86 -9.02 -1.82
N GLU A 37 -3.33 -8.78 -0.62
CA GLU A 37 -3.02 -7.43 -0.14
C GLU A 37 -1.91 -6.76 -0.95
N ARG A 38 -0.81 -7.47 -1.22
CA ARG A 38 0.28 -6.94 -2.07
C ARG A 38 -0.25 -6.59 -3.46
N ASN A 39 -1.08 -7.43 -4.04
CA ASN A 39 -1.70 -7.18 -5.35
C ASN A 39 -2.63 -5.95 -5.32
N ALA A 40 -3.46 -5.80 -4.28
CA ALA A 40 -4.34 -4.64 -4.15
C ALA A 40 -3.57 -3.33 -3.97
N VAL A 41 -2.51 -3.35 -3.15
CA VAL A 41 -1.61 -2.21 -2.97
C VAL A 41 -0.91 -1.85 -4.28
N LEU A 42 -0.33 -2.84 -4.98
CA LEU A 42 0.37 -2.62 -6.25
C LEU A 42 -0.56 -2.08 -7.34
N ASN A 43 -1.71 -2.70 -7.55
CA ASN A 43 -2.68 -2.26 -8.57
C ASN A 43 -3.15 -0.82 -8.28
N THR A 44 -3.48 -0.51 -7.03
CA THR A 44 -3.90 0.83 -6.64
C THR A 44 -2.78 1.85 -6.81
N ALA A 45 -1.55 1.49 -6.44
CA ALA A 45 -0.40 2.35 -6.61
C ALA A 45 -0.09 2.62 -8.09
N ILE A 46 -0.22 1.63 -8.98
CA ILE A 46 -0.07 1.82 -10.44
C ILE A 46 -1.14 2.78 -10.98
N MET A 47 -2.41 2.58 -10.61
CA MET A 47 -3.50 3.49 -11.03
C MET A 47 -3.25 4.92 -10.55
N GLN A 48 -2.82 5.09 -9.30
CA GLN A 48 -2.49 6.39 -8.74
C GLN A 48 -1.25 7.02 -9.36
N ALA A 49 -0.24 6.22 -9.71
CA ALA A 49 0.94 6.68 -10.43
C ALA A 49 0.56 7.32 -11.76
N GLN A 50 -0.28 6.64 -12.55
CA GLN A 50 -0.78 7.17 -13.81
C GLN A 50 -1.62 8.44 -13.61
N LYS A 51 -2.52 8.45 -12.63
CA LYS A 51 -3.40 9.59 -12.33
C LYS A 51 -2.62 10.84 -11.87
N LEU A 52 -1.57 10.67 -11.08
CA LEU A 52 -0.83 11.76 -10.45
C LEU A 52 0.47 12.10 -11.18
N GLY A 53 0.79 11.41 -12.27
CA GLY A 53 2.07 11.57 -12.98
C GLY A 53 3.29 11.16 -12.13
N LEU A 54 3.13 10.18 -11.25
CA LEU A 54 4.20 9.65 -10.41
C LEU A 54 4.79 8.37 -11.02
N ARG A 55 5.95 7.94 -10.52
CA ARG A 55 6.51 6.63 -10.87
C ARG A 55 5.66 5.53 -10.24
N ALA A 56 5.30 4.51 -11.04
CA ALA A 56 4.69 3.29 -10.53
C ALA A 56 5.73 2.46 -9.73
N PRO A 57 5.38 1.98 -8.53
CA PRO A 57 6.28 1.14 -7.76
C PRO A 57 6.35 -0.26 -8.37
N THR A 58 7.48 -0.95 -8.18
CA THR A 58 7.62 -2.35 -8.57
C THR A 58 7.06 -3.31 -7.51
N PRO A 59 6.74 -4.57 -7.86
CA PRO A 59 6.31 -5.57 -6.87
C PRO A 59 7.29 -5.74 -5.70
N ALA A 60 8.60 -5.75 -6.00
CA ALA A 60 9.65 -5.87 -4.99
C ALA A 60 9.70 -4.66 -4.03
N GLU A 61 9.43 -3.46 -4.53
CA GLU A 61 9.35 -2.26 -3.68
C GLU A 61 8.13 -2.27 -2.77
N VAL A 62 6.99 -2.77 -3.28
CA VAL A 62 5.77 -2.95 -2.49
C VAL A 62 5.98 -3.98 -1.38
N GLU A 63 6.62 -5.11 -1.69
CA GLU A 63 6.97 -6.15 -0.71
C GLU A 63 7.96 -5.63 0.33
N ARG A 64 9.01 -4.92 -0.08
CA ARG A 64 9.95 -4.31 0.87
C ARG A 64 9.25 -3.32 1.82
N ALA A 65 8.31 -2.53 1.30
CA ALA A 65 7.52 -1.60 2.12
C ALA A 65 6.58 -2.34 3.09
N GLU A 66 6.03 -3.49 2.69
CA GLU A 66 5.23 -4.37 3.56
C GLU A 66 6.07 -4.87 4.73
N GLN A 67 7.26 -5.43 4.47
CA GLN A 67 8.16 -5.97 5.49
C GLN A 67 8.56 -4.93 6.54
N LEU A 68 8.71 -3.66 6.14
CA LEU A 68 8.99 -2.54 7.05
C LEU A 68 7.76 -2.07 7.86
N ALA A 69 6.56 -2.45 7.43
CA ALA A 69 5.32 -2.16 8.11
C ALA A 69 4.89 -3.30 9.05
N VAL A 70 5.26 -4.55 8.75
CA VAL A 70 4.95 -5.73 9.59
C VAL A 70 5.38 -5.47 11.04
N GLY A 71 4.52 -5.83 11.99
CA GLY A 71 4.75 -5.63 13.43
C GLY A 71 4.37 -4.25 13.96
N HIS A 72 4.06 -3.28 13.09
CA HIS A 72 3.54 -1.98 13.52
C HIS A 72 2.02 -2.01 13.78
N SER A 73 1.57 -1.35 14.85
CA SER A 73 0.14 -1.20 15.16
C SER A 73 -0.63 -0.42 14.08
N ASP A 74 0.07 0.47 13.38
CA ASP A 74 -0.39 1.26 12.24
C ASP A 74 -0.02 0.62 10.88
N TYR A 75 0.14 -0.70 10.83
CA TYR A 75 0.56 -1.50 9.65
C TYR A 75 0.07 -0.95 8.30
N ALA A 76 -1.25 -0.79 8.13
CA ALA A 76 -1.83 -0.35 6.87
C ALA A 76 -1.43 1.09 6.48
N ALA A 77 -1.33 1.98 7.47
CA ALA A 77 -0.91 3.35 7.27
C ALA A 77 0.58 3.45 6.94
N LYS A 78 1.41 2.71 7.67
CA LYS A 78 2.85 2.64 7.43
C LYS A 78 3.17 2.09 6.05
N TRP A 79 2.50 1.02 5.65
CA TRP A 79 2.70 0.42 4.33
C TRP A 79 2.27 1.38 3.22
N ALA A 80 1.06 1.94 3.31
CA ALA A 80 0.57 2.90 2.32
C ALA A 80 1.45 4.15 2.22
N GLY A 81 1.96 4.66 3.35
CA GLY A 81 2.92 5.75 3.40
C GLY A 81 4.26 5.39 2.75
N GLY A 82 4.79 4.20 3.03
CA GLY A 82 6.03 3.71 2.44
C GLY A 82 5.97 3.59 0.91
N VAL A 83 4.87 3.02 0.38
CA VAL A 83 4.66 2.92 -1.06
C VAL A 83 4.51 4.31 -1.69
N ALA A 84 3.74 5.21 -1.06
CA ALA A 84 3.59 6.58 -1.55
C ALA A 84 4.91 7.36 -1.57
N ASP A 85 5.80 7.13 -0.59
CA ASP A 85 7.13 7.71 -0.54
C ASP A 85 8.02 7.21 -1.69
N ILE A 86 8.00 5.90 -1.97
CA ILE A 86 8.69 5.29 -3.13
C ILE A 86 8.22 5.93 -4.45
N MET A 87 6.91 6.06 -4.63
CA MET A 87 6.31 6.68 -5.83
C MET A 87 6.77 8.12 -6.03
N ARG A 88 6.89 8.89 -4.94
CA ARG A 88 7.33 10.29 -4.96
C ARG A 88 8.84 10.43 -5.18
N LYS A 89 9.65 9.57 -4.58
CA LYS A 89 11.11 9.60 -4.72
C LYS A 89 11.58 9.13 -6.09
N GLY A 90 10.90 8.15 -6.68
CA GLY A 90 11.24 7.65 -8.02
C GLY A 90 10.84 8.56 -9.18
N GLY A 91 10.15 9.68 -8.93
CA GLY A 91 9.88 10.73 -9.92
C GLY A 91 10.96 11.82 -9.97
N LYS A 92 12.01 11.74 -9.12
CA LYS A 92 13.21 12.57 -9.22
C LYS A 92 14.35 11.73 -9.79
N GLN A 93 14.48 11.70 -11.11
CA GLN A 93 15.73 11.40 -11.82
C GLN A 93 15.94 12.46 -12.89
#